data_AF-A0A1X6MHP4-F1
#
_entry.id   AF-A0A1X6MHP4-F1
#
_cell.length_a   1.000
_cell.length_b   1.000
_cell.length_c   1.000
_cell.angle_alpha   90.00
_cell.angle_beta   90.00
_cell.angle_gamma   90.00
#
_symmetry.space_group_name_H-M   'P 1'
#
loop_
_entity.id
_entity.type
_entity.pdbx_description
1 polymer ?
#
loop_
_entity_poly.entity_id
_entity_poly.type
_entity_poly.pdbx_seq_one_letter_code
_entity_poly.pdbx_strand_id
1 'polypeptide(L)' 'MVDSGATTKFINKRFIVENKVQTRKLKEPIPLYNINGTLNKDGSISEVAVLQM' A
#
# COMPACT_ATOMS: atom_id res chain seq x y z
N MET A 1 -1.36 5.87 12.13
CA MET A 1 -2.83 5.98 12.07
C MET A 1 -3.40 4.64 12.47
N VAL A 2 -4.42 4.62 13.32
CA VAL A 2 -5.17 3.40 13.64
C VAL A 2 -6.46 3.49 12.84
N ASP A 3 -6.68 2.51 11.96
CA ASP A 3 -7.88 2.41 11.13
C ASP A 3 -8.51 1.03 11.36
N SER A 4 -9.61 0.99 12.12
CA SER A 4 -10.32 -0.25 12.42
C SER A 4 -11.07 -0.83 11.22
N GLY A 5 -11.25 -0.06 10.14
CA GLY A 5 -11.84 -0.52 8.90
C GLY A 5 -10.84 -1.21 7.96
N ALA A 6 -9.53 -1.11 8.25
CA ALA A 6 -8.50 -1.72 7.43
C ALA A 6 -8.29 -3.20 7.80
N THR A 7 -8.53 -4.10 6.84
CA THR A 7 -8.30 -5.55 7.02
C THR A 7 -6.81 -5.92 7.00
N THR A 8 -5.94 -5.00 6.58
CA THR A 8 -4.49 -5.20 6.52
C THR A 8 -3.75 -3.90 6.81
N LYS A 9 -2.42 -3.98 6.90
CA LYS A 9 -1.54 -2.83 7.13
C LYS A 9 -1.14 -2.21 5.81
N PHE A 10 -1.28 -0.88 5.72
CA PHE A 10 -0.78 -0.08 4.61
C PHE A 10 0.34 0.84 5.09
N ILE A 11 1.29 1.11 4.20
CA ILE A 11 2.44 1.95 4.50
C ILE A 11 2.61 2.98 3.38
N ASN A 12 2.88 4.23 3.78
CA ASN A 12 2.99 5.32 2.84
C ASN A 12 4.24 5.13 1.95
N LYS A 13 4.08 5.29 0.62
CA LYS A 13 5.16 5.10 -0.35
C LYS A 13 6.36 6.03 -0.11
N ARG A 14 6.14 7.26 0.35
CA ARG A 14 7.22 8.19 0.68
C ARG A 14 8.09 7.65 1.81
N PHE A 15 7.48 7.10 2.85
CA PHE A 15 8.20 6.47 3.97
C PHE A 15 9.10 5.33 3.48
N ILE A 16 8.59 4.49 2.57
CA ILE A 16 9.37 3.39 1.98
C ILE A 16 10.63 3.92 1.28
N VAL A 17 10.49 4.96 0.46
CA VAL A 17 11.60 5.55 -0.30
C VAL A 17 12.61 6.21 0.62
N GLU A 18 12.15 7.04 1.57
CA GLU A 18 13.03 7.79 2.47
C GLU A 18 13.81 6.87 3.41
N ASN A 19 13.21 5.75 3.85
CA ASN A 19 13.84 4.82 4.79
C ASN A 19 14.45 3.58 4.10
N LYS A 20 14.44 3.53 2.77
CA LYS A 20 14.97 2.40 1.98
C LYS A 20 14.42 1.03 2.44
N VAL A 21 13.13 0.99 2.77
CA VAL A 21 12.47 -0.25 3.20
C VAL A 21 12.41 -1.21 2.03
N GLN A 22 12.80 -2.46 2.26
CA GLN A 22 12.75 -3.49 1.24
C GLN A 22 11.30 -3.77 0.83
N THR A 23 11.05 -3.83 -0.48
CA THR A 23 9.75 -4.22 -1.03
C THR A 23 9.86 -5.44 -1.92
N ARG A 24 8.72 -6.11 -2.15
CA ARG A 24 8.57 -7.18 -3.13
C ARG A 24 7.40 -6.87 -4.04
N LYS A 25 7.59 -7.02 -5.35
CA LYS A 25 6.50 -6.87 -6.32
C LYS A 25 5.44 -7.96 -6.15
N LEU A 26 4.18 -7.55 -6.23
CA LEU A 26 3.04 -8.45 -6.37
C LEU A 26 3.03 -9.05 -7.78
N LYS A 27 2.50 -10.27 -7.91
CA LYS A 27 2.31 -10.92 -9.21
C LYS A 27 1.34 -10.11 -10.08
N GLU A 28 0.27 -9.62 -9.46
CA GLU A 28 -0.75 -8.79 -10.07
C GLU A 28 -1.02 -7.56 -9.18
N PRO A 29 -1.09 -6.34 -9.74
CA PRO A 29 -1.43 -5.14 -8.98
C PRO A 29 -2.88 -5.20 -8.45
N ILE A 30 -3.09 -4.65 -7.25
CA ILE A 30 -4.42 -4.53 -6.65
C ILE A 30 -4.95 -3.12 -6.92
N PRO A 31 -6.05 -2.95 -7.67
CA PRO A 31 -6.63 -1.63 -7.93
C PRO A 31 -7.13 -0.99 -6.62
N LEU A 32 -6.77 0.27 -6.42
CA LEU A 32 -7.23 1.04 -5.27
C LEU A 32 -8.47 1.83 -5.66
N TYR A 33 -9.51 1.78 -4.82
CA TYR A 33 -10.75 2.50 -5.02
C TYR A 33 -10.96 3.49 -3.87
N ASN A 34 -11.57 4.64 -4.20
CA ASN A 34 -12.08 5.58 -3.21
C ASN A 34 -13.34 5.01 -2.53
N ILE A 35 -13.76 5.64 -1.43
CA ILE A 35 -14.98 5.25 -0.69
C ILE A 35 -16.22 5.27 -1.59
N ASN A 36 -16.26 6.16 -2.59
CA ASN A 36 -17.36 6.24 -3.56
C ASN A 36 -17.25 5.23 -4.74
N GLY A 37 -16.30 4.30 -4.69
CA GLY A 37 -16.11 3.25 -5.71
C GLY A 37 -15.36 3.68 -6.98
N THR A 38 -14.96 4.95 -7.11
CA THR A 38 -14.14 5.41 -8.24
C THR A 38 -12.69 4.95 -8.09
N LEU A 39 -11.97 4.80 -9.21
CA LEU A 39 -10.53 4.50 -9.17
C LEU A 39 -9.77 5.60 -8.44
N ASN A 40 -8.87 5.18 -7.56
CA ASN A 40 -8.02 6.10 -6.83
C ASN A 40 -6.93 6.66 -7.76
N LYS A 41 -6.69 7.97 -7.68
CA LYS A 41 -5.69 8.68 -8.51
C LYS A 41 -4.25 8.20 -8.27
N ASP A 42 -3.98 7.65 -7.08
CA ASP A 42 -2.66 7.10 -6.72
C ASP A 42 -2.45 5.70 -7.33
N GLY A 43 -3.46 5.18 -8.04
CA GLY A 43 -3.35 4.02 -8.91
C GLY A 43 -3.63 2.70 -8.20
N SER A 44 -2.64 1.82 -8.15
CA SER A 44 -2.77 0.45 -7.65
C SER A 44 -1.65 0.12 -6.69
N ILE A 45 -1.92 -0.81 -5.77
CA ILE A 45 -0.90 -1.40 -4.91
C ILE A 45 -0.19 -2.47 -5.73
N SER A 46 1.10 -2.25 -6.03
CA SER A 46 1.91 -3.17 -6.83
C SER A 46 3.03 -3.85 -6.04
N GLU A 47 3.26 -3.44 -4.79
CA GLU A 47 4.36 -3.91 -3.95
C GLU A 47 3.92 -4.10 -2.50
N VAL A 48 4.58 -5.02 -1.82
CA VAL A 48 4.46 -5.24 -0.37
C VAL A 48 5.77 -4.91 0.32
N ALA A 49 5.71 -4.21 1.45
CA ALA A 49 6.87 -3.94 2.28
C ALA A 49 7.25 -5.18 3.08
N VAL A 50 8.54 -5.48 3.16
CA VAL A 50 9.11 -6.52 4.01
C VAL A 50 9.64 -5.84 5.26
N LEU A 51 8.93 -6.01 6.37
CA LEU A 51 9.33 -5.51 7.68
C LEU A 51 9.83 -6.70 8.50
N GLN A 52 11.03 -6.57 9.05
CA GLN A 52 11.52 -7.51 10.06
C GLN A 52 10.81 -7.18 11.37
N MET A 53 10.23 -8.20 12.01
CA MET A 53 9.69 -8.09 13.36
C MET A 53 10.80 -8.21 14.40
#